data_AF-A0A836HDQ2-F1
#
_entry.id   AF-A0A836HDQ2-F1
#
_cell.length_a   1.000
_cell.length_b   1.000
_cell.length_c   1.000
_cell.angle_alpha   90.00
_cell.angle_beta   90.00
_cell.angle_gamma   90.00
#
_symmetry.space_group_name_H-M   'P 1'
#
loop_
_entity.id
_entity.type
_entity.pdbx_description
1 polymer ?
#
loop_
_entity_poly.entity_id
_entity_poly.type
_entity_poly.pdbx_seq_one_letter_code
_entity_poly.pdbx_strand_id
1 'polypeptide(L)'
;MRRCYKLKAPPGVLSVLSDLTQPRTSTSYYDLLRNSHIPAQPLPFLPPPRWAAELSRALRRTFPDVAQHHRTRFLQVFVHPSFTTAAGASGTMQPLVSLGESLLERIGGLWILATFEGIRREEYASLLALLTSDTALCRVLRDHWRLEHMVLTDASADLFSRQRLSTTKGLMSWLSSQGNGSGAQSLPEPHGAGCVKAMAAAVLLEHGSDAAENFVTSEVLPYVL
;
A
#
# COMPACT_ATOMS: atom_id res chain seq x y z
N MET A 1 -38.36 -12.04 4.62
CA MET A 1 -37.91 -10.64 4.80
C MET A 1 -36.41 -10.57 4.51
N ARG A 2 -36.00 -9.95 3.41
CA ARG A 2 -34.59 -9.79 3.03
C ARG A 2 -33.91 -8.80 3.98
N ARG A 3 -32.92 -9.25 4.75
CA ARG A 3 -32.07 -8.36 5.56
C ARG A 3 -31.11 -7.63 4.62
N CYS A 4 -31.36 -6.35 4.38
CA CYS A 4 -30.37 -5.46 3.78
C CYS A 4 -29.28 -5.18 4.82
N TYR A 5 -28.11 -5.79 4.65
CA TYR A 5 -26.93 -5.43 5.42
C TYR A 5 -26.52 -4.02 5.02
N LYS A 6 -26.66 -3.04 5.93
CA LYS A 6 -26.04 -1.74 5.77
C LYS A 6 -24.52 -1.94 5.92
N LEU A 7 -23.85 -2.16 4.79
CA LEU A 7 -22.38 -2.11 4.71
C LEU A 7 -21.97 -0.67 5.07
N LYS A 8 -21.56 -0.44 6.30
CA LYS A 8 -20.80 0.76 6.67
C LYS A 8 -19.42 0.60 6.07
N ALA A 9 -19.24 1.14 4.86
CA ALA A 9 -17.92 1.28 4.28
C ALA A 9 -17.07 2.20 5.20
N PRO A 10 -15.79 1.86 5.45
CA PRO A 10 -14.88 2.74 6.17
C PRO A 10 -14.85 4.13 5.50
N PRO A 11 -14.67 5.21 6.27
CA PRO A 11 -14.77 6.58 5.75
C PRO A 11 -13.83 6.91 4.57
N GLY A 12 -12.74 6.14 4.38
CA GLY A 12 -11.84 6.29 3.22
C GLY A 12 -12.23 5.49 1.97
N VAL A 13 -13.04 4.43 2.09
CA VAL A 13 -13.48 3.66 0.92
C VAL A 13 -14.52 4.44 0.12
N LEU A 14 -15.38 5.21 0.81
CA LEU A 14 -16.38 6.05 0.16
C LEU A 14 -15.76 7.19 -0.65
N SER A 15 -14.60 7.73 -0.25
CA SER A 15 -13.90 8.77 -1.03
C SER A 15 -13.25 8.21 -2.31
N VAL A 16 -12.68 7.00 -2.23
CA VAL A 16 -12.15 6.29 -3.41
C VAL A 16 -13.29 5.91 -4.36
N LEU A 17 -14.41 5.43 -3.82
CA LEU A 17 -15.62 5.13 -4.61
C LEU A 17 -16.25 6.38 -5.21
N SER A 18 -16.29 7.51 -4.50
CA SER A 18 -16.82 8.75 -5.07
C SER A 18 -16.00 9.24 -6.25
N ASP A 19 -14.67 9.08 -6.18
CA ASP A 19 -13.76 9.43 -7.28
C ASP A 19 -13.89 8.46 -8.47
N LEU A 20 -14.25 7.19 -8.22
CA LEU A 20 -14.65 6.24 -9.27
C LEU A 20 -15.97 6.61 -9.95
N THR A 21 -16.83 7.39 -9.28
CA THR A 21 -18.17 7.77 -9.77
C THR A 21 -18.26 9.17 -10.40
N GLN A 22 -17.18 9.95 -10.46
CA GLN A 22 -17.16 11.16 -11.30
C GLN A 22 -17.43 10.78 -12.76
N PRO A 23 -18.15 11.60 -13.54
CA PRO A 23 -18.90 11.14 -14.71
C PRO A 23 -17.96 10.62 -15.79
N ARG A 24 -17.75 9.30 -15.78
CA ARG A 24 -17.08 8.57 -16.84
C ARG A 24 -18.14 7.97 -17.74
N THR A 25 -17.94 8.14 -19.03
CA THR A 25 -18.75 7.61 -20.12
C THR A 25 -18.76 6.06 -20.21
N SER A 26 -18.30 5.35 -19.17
CA SER A 26 -18.19 3.89 -19.16
C SER A 26 -19.56 3.25 -18.94
N THR A 27 -20.00 2.46 -19.91
CA THR A 27 -21.33 1.83 -19.95
C THR A 27 -21.40 0.45 -19.28
N SER A 28 -20.27 -0.10 -18.80
CA SER A 28 -20.20 -1.45 -18.21
C SER A 28 -19.39 -1.49 -16.91
N TYR A 29 -19.85 -2.27 -15.94
CA TYR A 29 -19.14 -2.56 -14.68
C TYR A 29 -17.76 -3.20 -14.93
N TYR A 30 -17.63 -4.01 -15.98
CA TYR A 30 -16.38 -4.61 -16.37
C TYR A 30 -15.36 -3.56 -16.84
N ASP A 31 -15.82 -2.57 -17.60
CA ASP A 31 -14.98 -1.47 -18.09
C ASP A 31 -14.55 -0.53 -16.96
N LEU A 32 -15.38 -0.36 -15.92
CA LEU A 32 -15.03 0.39 -14.71
C LEU A 32 -13.91 -0.29 -13.90
N LEU A 33 -13.95 -1.61 -13.79
CA LEU A 33 -12.89 -2.38 -13.11
C LEU A 33 -11.59 -2.41 -13.94
N ARG A 34 -11.73 -2.57 -15.26
CA ARG A 34 -10.61 -2.62 -16.20
C ARG A 34 -9.93 -1.25 -16.35
N ASN A 35 -10.69 -0.16 -16.33
CA ASN A 35 -10.22 1.22 -16.44
C ASN A 35 -10.38 1.99 -15.13
N SER A 36 -9.92 1.39 -14.02
CA SER A 36 -9.96 1.98 -12.67
C SER A 36 -8.95 3.10 -12.44
N HIS A 37 -8.45 3.73 -13.52
CA HIS A 37 -7.50 4.84 -13.51
C HIS A 37 -8.08 6.08 -12.84
N ILE A 38 -8.14 6.15 -11.52
CA ILE A 38 -8.56 7.37 -10.82
C ILE A 38 -7.48 8.43 -11.03
N PRO A 39 -7.79 9.71 -11.31
CA PRO A 39 -6.77 10.76 -11.35
C PRO A 39 -6.11 10.87 -9.98
N ALA A 40 -4.78 10.94 -9.92
CA ALA A 40 -4.13 11.12 -8.64
C ALA A 40 -4.45 12.50 -8.06
N GLN A 41 -5.06 12.54 -6.88
CA GLN A 41 -5.29 13.78 -6.17
C GLN A 41 -3.96 14.31 -5.60
N PRO A 42 -3.78 15.65 -5.52
CA PRO A 42 -2.65 16.22 -4.80
C PRO A 42 -2.70 15.79 -3.33
N LEU A 43 -1.54 15.53 -2.73
CA LEU A 43 -1.47 15.20 -1.31
C LEU A 43 -1.92 16.41 -0.48
N PRO A 44 -2.74 16.22 0.57
CA PRO A 44 -3.17 17.29 1.48
C PRO A 44 -2.02 17.85 2.33
N PHE A 45 -0.83 17.25 2.23
CA PHE A 45 0.42 17.72 2.82
C PHE A 45 1.58 17.45 1.86
N LEU A 46 2.66 18.22 2.00
CA LEU A 46 3.88 18.01 1.22
C LEU A 46 4.81 17.07 1.99
N PRO A 47 5.04 15.82 1.53
CA PRO A 47 6.04 14.98 2.16
C PRO A 47 7.44 15.60 1.96
N PRO A 48 8.43 15.27 2.81
CA PRO A 48 9.77 15.83 2.68
C PRO A 48 10.35 15.58 1.26
N PRO A 49 10.72 16.62 0.49
CA PRO A 49 11.04 16.48 -0.94
C PRO A 49 12.16 15.47 -1.25
N ARG A 50 13.13 15.37 -0.34
CA ARG A 50 14.24 14.42 -0.47
C ARG A 50 13.84 12.99 -0.15
N TRP A 51 13.01 12.78 0.87
CA TRP A 51 12.44 11.45 1.12
C TRP A 51 11.64 10.99 -0.10
N ALA A 52 10.84 11.88 -0.69
CA ALA A 52 10.07 11.57 -1.89
C ALA A 52 10.97 11.20 -3.09
N ALA A 53 12.09 11.90 -3.26
CA ALA A 53 13.07 11.61 -4.31
C ALA A 53 13.78 10.26 -4.10
N GLU A 54 14.20 9.96 -2.86
CA GLU A 54 14.82 8.68 -2.51
C GLU A 54 13.83 7.52 -2.64
N LEU A 55 12.60 7.68 -2.18
CA LEU A 55 11.55 6.68 -2.34
C LEU A 55 11.27 6.42 -3.83
N SER A 56 11.14 7.47 -4.64
CA SER A 56 10.96 7.34 -6.08
C SER A 56 12.13 6.63 -6.77
N ARG A 57 13.35 6.75 -6.23
CA ARG A 57 14.53 6.03 -6.75
C ARG A 57 14.53 4.58 -6.31
N ALA A 58 14.23 4.33 -5.04
CA ALA A 58 14.17 2.99 -4.46
C ALA A 58 13.09 2.17 -5.18
N LEU A 59 11.88 2.71 -5.30
CA LEU A 59 10.78 2.05 -5.99
C LEU A 59 11.07 1.74 -7.46
N ARG A 60 11.75 2.63 -8.19
CA ARG A 60 12.17 2.34 -9.59
C ARG A 60 13.22 1.24 -9.69
N ARG A 61 14.01 1.04 -8.64
CA ARG A 61 14.99 -0.06 -8.57
C ARG A 61 14.33 -1.37 -8.16
N THR A 62 13.42 -1.32 -7.19
CA THR A 62 12.71 -2.49 -6.67
C THR A 62 11.68 -3.00 -7.68
N PHE A 63 10.95 -2.11 -8.35
CA PHE A 63 9.88 -2.44 -9.30
C PHE A 63 10.13 -1.77 -10.66
N PRO A 64 11.12 -2.24 -11.44
CA PRO A 64 11.45 -1.62 -12.73
C PRO A 64 10.29 -1.68 -13.74
N ASP A 65 9.44 -2.71 -13.63
CA ASP A 65 8.31 -2.94 -14.54
C ASP A 65 7.04 -2.15 -14.17
N VAL A 66 7.03 -1.50 -13.00
CA VAL A 66 5.90 -0.67 -12.54
C VAL A 66 6.16 0.80 -12.89
N ALA A 67 5.57 1.26 -13.99
CA ALA A 67 5.75 2.62 -14.48
C ALA A 67 5.07 3.68 -13.58
N GLN A 68 5.84 4.54 -12.91
CA GLN A 68 5.28 5.53 -11.97
C GLN A 68 4.73 6.78 -12.67
N HIS A 69 3.52 6.68 -13.23
CA HIS A 69 2.86 7.80 -13.91
C HIS A 69 2.47 8.89 -12.92
N HIS A 70 1.77 8.56 -11.84
CA HIS A 70 1.46 9.51 -10.78
C HIS A 70 2.28 9.24 -9.51
N ARG A 71 3.36 10.01 -9.36
CA ARG A 71 4.27 9.90 -8.21
C ARG A 71 3.56 10.05 -6.86
N THR A 72 2.51 10.88 -6.78
CA THR A 72 1.82 11.18 -5.51
C THR A 72 1.15 9.96 -4.89
N ARG A 73 0.55 9.06 -5.69
CA ARG A 73 -0.11 7.85 -5.17
C ARG A 73 0.88 6.86 -4.59
N PHE A 74 2.02 6.65 -5.26
CA PHE A 74 3.09 5.81 -4.72
C PHE A 74 3.76 6.41 -3.48
N LEU A 75 3.81 7.74 -3.35
CA LEU A 75 4.26 8.38 -2.11
C LEU A 75 3.27 8.15 -0.96
N GLN A 76 1.95 8.27 -1.23
CA GLN A 76 0.89 8.05 -0.24
C GLN A 76 0.99 6.68 0.46
N VAL A 77 1.37 5.64 -0.29
CA VAL A 77 1.55 4.27 0.21
C VAL A 77 2.54 4.19 1.38
N PHE A 78 3.56 5.05 1.40
CA PHE A 78 4.61 5.04 2.42
C PHE A 78 4.38 6.08 3.53
N VAL A 79 3.18 6.65 3.64
CA VAL A 79 2.82 7.53 4.75
C VAL A 79 1.77 6.84 5.61
N HIS A 80 2.12 6.52 6.85
CA HIS A 80 1.18 5.97 7.82
C HIS A 80 0.27 7.08 8.37
N PRO A 81 -1.00 6.79 8.73
CA PRO A 81 -1.92 7.79 9.32
C PRO A 81 -1.38 8.50 10.55
N SER A 82 -0.54 7.82 11.35
CA SER A 82 0.08 8.43 12.55
C SER A 82 1.09 9.53 12.22
N PHE A 83 1.58 9.63 10.99
CA PHE A 83 2.50 10.71 10.58
C PHE A 83 1.86 12.09 10.55
N THR A 84 0.53 12.16 10.36
CA THR A 84 -0.18 13.42 10.09
C THR A 84 -1.40 13.57 11.00
N THR A 85 -2.05 14.72 10.93
CA THR A 85 -3.31 14.97 11.65
C THR A 85 -4.48 14.25 10.98
N ALA A 86 -5.61 14.12 11.68
CA ALA A 86 -6.82 13.50 11.11
C ALA A 86 -7.26 14.14 9.77
N ALA A 87 -7.03 15.44 9.58
CA ALA A 87 -7.33 16.15 8.34
C ALA A 87 -6.44 15.72 7.15
N GLY A 88 -5.22 15.25 7.43
CA GLY A 88 -4.28 14.75 6.42
C GLY A 88 -4.41 13.26 6.12
N ALA A 89 -5.26 12.52 6.84
CA ALA A 89 -5.36 11.06 6.74
C ALA A 89 -5.73 10.56 5.33
N SER A 90 -6.48 11.35 4.55
CA SER A 90 -6.81 11.02 3.15
C SER A 90 -5.58 10.99 2.23
N GLY A 91 -4.48 11.64 2.61
CA GLY A 91 -3.19 11.63 1.92
C GLY A 91 -2.22 10.55 2.37
N THR A 92 -2.67 9.60 3.20
CA THR A 92 -1.86 8.51 3.76
C THR A 92 -2.28 7.18 3.18
N MET A 93 -1.62 6.08 3.53
CA MET A 93 -1.96 4.76 3.03
C MET A 93 -3.41 4.32 3.36
N GLN A 94 -4.05 4.89 4.41
CA GLN A 94 -5.33 4.43 4.94
C GLN A 94 -6.44 4.17 3.91
N PRO A 95 -6.72 5.07 2.94
CA PRO A 95 -7.80 4.85 1.97
C PRO A 95 -7.52 3.69 1.01
N LEU A 96 -6.25 3.32 0.84
CA LEU A 96 -5.79 2.29 -0.07
C LEU A 96 -5.74 0.90 0.60
N VAL A 97 -5.55 0.84 1.93
CA VAL A 97 -5.35 -0.42 2.66
C VAL A 97 -6.49 -1.41 2.42
N SER A 98 -7.75 -1.01 2.63
CA SER A 98 -8.89 -1.94 2.50
C SER A 98 -9.08 -2.44 1.06
N LEU A 99 -8.81 -1.59 0.06
CA LEU A 99 -8.86 -2.00 -1.34
C LEU A 99 -7.78 -3.03 -1.65
N GLY A 100 -6.56 -2.79 -1.16
CA GLY A 100 -5.43 -3.68 -1.32
C GLY A 100 -5.61 -5.02 -0.62
N GLU A 101 -6.18 -5.00 0.57
CA GLU A 101 -6.54 -6.20 1.33
C GLU A 101 -7.52 -7.08 0.56
N SER A 102 -8.64 -6.50 0.07
CA SER A 102 -9.61 -7.24 -0.74
C SER A 102 -9.00 -7.78 -2.05
N LEU A 103 -8.06 -7.04 -2.64
CA LEU A 103 -7.34 -7.47 -3.84
C LEU A 103 -6.41 -8.65 -3.55
N LEU A 104 -5.62 -8.58 -2.47
CA LEU A 104 -4.73 -9.65 -2.02
C LEU A 104 -5.52 -10.91 -1.66
N GLU A 105 -6.63 -10.77 -0.95
CA GLU A 105 -7.53 -11.90 -0.64
C GLU A 105 -8.05 -12.58 -1.90
N ARG A 106 -8.48 -11.80 -2.89
CA ARG A 106 -8.98 -12.33 -4.17
C ARG A 106 -7.89 -13.05 -4.93
N ILE A 107 -6.75 -12.41 -5.16
CA ILE A 107 -5.67 -12.97 -5.99
C ILE A 107 -5.03 -14.16 -5.27
N GLY A 108 -4.72 -14.02 -3.98
CA GLY A 108 -4.17 -15.10 -3.16
C GLY A 108 -5.12 -16.29 -3.08
N GLY A 109 -6.43 -16.04 -2.92
CA GLY A 109 -7.44 -17.10 -2.92
C GLY A 109 -7.52 -17.86 -4.24
N LEU A 110 -7.52 -17.15 -5.38
CA LEU A 110 -7.49 -17.77 -6.71
C LEU A 110 -6.20 -18.56 -6.93
N TRP A 111 -5.05 -18.02 -6.49
CA TRP A 111 -3.76 -18.69 -6.58
C TRP A 111 -3.72 -19.99 -5.76
N ILE A 112 -4.27 -20.00 -4.53
CA ILE A 112 -4.41 -21.22 -3.72
C ILE A 112 -5.25 -22.25 -4.46
N LEU A 113 -6.41 -21.86 -4.97
CA LEU A 113 -7.34 -22.79 -5.65
C LEU A 113 -6.73 -23.35 -6.95
N ALA A 114 -5.93 -22.57 -7.67
CA ALA A 114 -5.22 -23.03 -8.86
C ALA A 114 -4.05 -23.96 -8.53
N THR A 115 -3.42 -23.81 -7.36
CA THR A 115 -2.23 -24.56 -6.96
C THR A 115 -2.57 -25.87 -6.25
N PHE A 116 -3.61 -25.88 -5.42
CA PHE A 116 -3.97 -27.01 -4.57
C PHE A 116 -5.30 -27.64 -5.00
N GLU A 117 -5.22 -28.63 -5.89
CA GLU A 117 -6.39 -29.38 -6.33
C GLU A 117 -7.03 -30.15 -5.15
N GLY A 118 -8.35 -29.98 -4.97
CA GLY A 118 -9.10 -30.68 -3.91
C GLY A 118 -8.88 -30.14 -2.49
N ILE A 119 -8.30 -28.94 -2.34
CA ILE A 119 -8.07 -28.33 -1.02
C ILE A 119 -9.34 -28.27 -0.16
N ARG A 120 -9.23 -28.64 1.13
CA ARG A 120 -10.36 -28.55 2.05
C ARG A 120 -10.62 -27.10 2.43
N ARG A 121 -11.86 -26.76 2.74
CA ARG A 121 -12.27 -25.41 3.12
C ARG A 121 -11.45 -24.82 4.28
N GLU A 122 -11.11 -25.64 5.27
CA GLU A 122 -10.35 -25.21 6.45
C GLU A 122 -8.87 -24.92 6.13
N GLU A 123 -8.28 -25.72 5.25
CA GLU A 123 -6.91 -25.52 4.74
C GLU A 123 -6.84 -24.28 3.88
N TYR A 124 -7.81 -24.09 2.98
CA TYR A 124 -7.95 -22.87 2.18
C TYR A 124 -8.01 -21.63 3.08
N ALA A 125 -8.88 -21.65 4.10
CA ALA A 125 -9.01 -20.51 5.02
C ALA A 125 -7.71 -20.23 5.79
N SER A 126 -7.00 -21.28 6.21
CA SER A 126 -5.75 -21.15 6.95
C SER A 126 -4.62 -20.59 6.07
N LEU A 127 -4.49 -21.09 4.83
CA LEU A 127 -3.52 -20.58 3.87
C LEU A 127 -3.82 -19.13 3.50
N LEU A 128 -5.09 -18.81 3.24
CA LEU A 128 -5.49 -17.44 2.92
C LEU A 128 -5.17 -16.49 4.08
N ALA A 129 -5.49 -16.88 5.32
CA ALA A 129 -5.17 -16.10 6.51
C ALA A 129 -3.66 -15.91 6.72
N LEU A 130 -2.85 -16.93 6.39
CA LEU A 130 -1.39 -16.81 6.41
C LEU A 130 -0.93 -15.80 5.35
N LEU A 131 -1.45 -15.93 4.12
CA LEU A 131 -1.07 -15.07 2.99
C LEU A 131 -1.39 -13.58 3.22
N THR A 132 -2.45 -13.30 3.96
CA THR A 132 -2.88 -11.93 4.25
C THR A 132 -2.50 -11.45 5.66
N SER A 133 -1.75 -12.26 6.41
CA SER A 133 -1.33 -11.92 7.77
C SER A 133 -0.40 -10.71 7.78
N ASP A 134 -0.55 -9.86 8.80
CA ASP A 134 0.25 -8.64 8.92
C ASP A 134 1.75 -8.97 9.06
N THR A 135 2.08 -10.05 9.79
CA THR A 135 3.45 -10.52 9.95
C THR A 135 4.09 -10.88 8.61
N ALA A 136 3.42 -11.66 7.76
CA ALA A 136 3.98 -12.10 6.49
C ALA A 136 4.12 -10.94 5.50
N LEU A 137 3.09 -10.09 5.39
CA LEU A 137 3.14 -8.90 4.54
C LEU A 137 4.21 -7.90 5.02
N CYS A 138 4.40 -7.72 6.33
CA CYS A 138 5.48 -6.87 6.84
C CYS A 138 6.86 -7.40 6.47
N ARG A 139 7.06 -8.73 6.42
CA ARG A 139 8.32 -9.34 5.96
C ARG A 139 8.57 -9.07 4.47
N VAL A 140 7.53 -9.10 3.63
CA VAL A 140 7.66 -8.69 2.21
C VAL A 140 8.25 -7.29 2.11
N LEU A 141 7.71 -6.32 2.87
CA LEU A 141 8.22 -4.95 2.89
C LEU A 141 9.66 -4.85 3.42
N ARG A 142 9.97 -5.56 4.51
CA ARG A 142 11.24 -5.47 5.23
C ARG A 142 12.37 -6.20 4.51
N ASP A 143 12.16 -7.47 4.20
CA ASP A 143 13.22 -8.40 3.81
C ASP A 143 13.41 -8.41 2.29
N HIS A 144 12.30 -8.34 1.56
CA HIS A 144 12.29 -8.48 0.10
C HIS A 144 12.35 -7.12 -0.60
N TRP A 145 11.41 -6.22 -0.29
CA TRP A 145 11.42 -4.88 -0.88
C TRP A 145 12.52 -4.01 -0.29
N ARG A 146 12.88 -4.25 0.99
CA ARG A 146 13.84 -3.47 1.77
C ARG A 146 13.44 -1.99 1.87
N LEU A 147 12.15 -1.72 1.98
CA LEU A 147 11.59 -0.37 2.02
C LEU A 147 10.93 -0.01 3.36
N GLU A 148 11.04 -0.86 4.38
CA GLU A 148 10.45 -0.61 5.71
C GLU A 148 10.87 0.77 6.28
N HIS A 149 12.16 1.10 6.17
CA HIS A 149 12.74 2.36 6.63
C HIS A 149 12.19 3.61 5.91
N MET A 150 11.48 3.44 4.80
CA MET A 150 10.88 4.54 4.03
C MET A 150 9.47 4.86 4.51
N VAL A 151 8.86 4.05 5.40
CA VAL A 151 7.52 4.32 5.92
C VAL A 151 7.56 5.45 6.95
N LEU A 152 6.85 6.54 6.66
CA LEU A 152 6.70 7.68 7.56
C LEU A 152 5.62 7.40 8.61
N THR A 153 5.98 7.52 9.87
CA THR A 153 5.10 7.35 11.06
C THR A 153 5.21 8.55 12.00
N ASP A 154 4.41 8.59 13.07
CA ASP A 154 4.54 9.50 14.20
C ASP A 154 5.98 9.60 14.74
N ALA A 155 6.70 8.47 14.84
CA ALA A 155 8.11 8.48 15.24
C ALA A 155 8.98 9.32 14.29
N SER A 156 8.72 9.27 12.99
CA SER A 156 9.39 10.14 12.01
C SER A 156 8.89 11.59 12.10
N ALA A 157 7.60 11.83 12.36
CA ALA A 157 7.02 13.17 12.52
C ALA A 157 7.66 13.93 13.70
N ASP A 158 7.87 13.25 14.83
CA ASP A 158 8.56 13.79 16.00
C ASP A 158 10.03 14.13 15.72
N LEU A 159 10.67 13.39 14.83
CA LEU A 159 12.05 13.67 14.42
C LEU A 159 12.13 14.86 13.45
N PHE A 160 11.13 15.02 12.57
CA PHE A 160 11.02 16.16 11.66
C PHE A 160 10.66 17.46 12.38
N SER A 161 9.84 17.40 13.44
CA SER A 161 9.43 18.58 14.22
C SER A 161 10.58 19.17 15.06
N ARG A 162 11.54 18.35 15.49
CA ARG A 162 12.66 18.76 16.39
C ARG A 162 13.82 19.51 15.72
N GLN A 163 13.62 20.18 14.58
CA GLN A 163 14.61 20.99 13.81
C GLN A 163 15.89 20.29 13.33
N ARG A 164 16.34 19.18 13.94
CA ARG A 164 17.59 18.46 13.56
C ARG A 164 17.53 17.84 12.17
N LEU A 165 16.35 17.40 11.72
CA LEU A 165 16.15 16.78 10.40
C LEU A 165 15.65 17.75 9.30
N SER A 166 15.39 19.03 9.62
CA SER A 166 15.08 20.03 8.59
C SER A 166 16.28 20.31 7.69
N THR A 167 17.49 19.97 8.16
CA THR A 167 18.73 20.10 7.40
C THR A 167 18.99 18.85 6.55
N THR A 168 19.59 19.08 5.39
CA THR A 168 20.06 18.03 4.46
C THR A 168 20.85 16.91 5.12
N LYS A 169 21.73 17.27 6.06
CA LYS A 169 22.59 16.33 6.78
C LYS A 169 21.79 15.47 7.76
N GLY A 170 20.82 16.07 8.44
CA GLY A 170 19.94 15.35 9.37
C GLY A 170 19.15 14.26 8.67
N LEU A 171 18.42 14.59 7.60
CA LEU A 171 17.63 13.61 6.86
C LEU A 171 18.49 12.47 6.28
N MET A 172 19.67 12.78 5.73
CA MET A 172 20.59 11.76 5.22
C MET A 172 21.13 10.88 6.34
N SER A 173 21.45 11.45 7.50
CA SER A 173 21.85 10.69 8.69
C SER A 173 20.73 9.77 9.15
N TRP A 174 19.47 10.22 9.11
CA TRP A 174 18.32 9.41 9.50
C TRP A 174 18.10 8.24 8.53
N LEU A 175 18.03 8.51 7.23
CA LEU A 175 17.92 7.48 6.19
C LEU A 175 19.06 6.46 6.27
N SER A 176 20.28 6.94 6.53
CA SER A 176 21.48 6.09 6.66
C SER A 176 21.50 5.30 7.97
N SER A 177 20.96 5.85 9.07
CA SER A 177 20.85 5.16 10.35
C SER A 177 19.74 4.09 10.38
N GLN A 178 18.70 4.27 9.57
CA GLN A 178 17.60 3.32 9.45
C GLN A 178 17.94 2.19 8.46
N GLY A 179 18.78 2.46 7.45
CA GLY A 179 19.24 1.46 6.48
C GLY A 179 20.35 0.53 6.99
N ASN A 180 21.04 0.86 8.08
CA ASN A 180 22.07 0.04 8.71
C ASN A 180 21.49 -0.64 9.96
N GLY A 181 21.13 -1.92 9.83
CA GLY A 181 20.24 -2.69 10.71
C GLY A 181 20.65 -2.96 12.17
N SER A 182 21.25 -2.01 12.89
CA SER A 182 21.56 -2.18 14.33
C SER A 182 20.93 -1.14 15.27
N GLY A 183 20.14 -0.18 14.76
CA GLY A 183 19.55 0.88 15.59
C GLY A 183 18.16 1.39 15.18
N ALA A 184 17.59 0.82 14.11
CA ALA A 184 16.23 1.14 13.67
C ALA A 184 15.20 0.47 14.60
N GLN A 185 14.28 1.25 15.18
CA GLN A 185 13.07 0.65 15.73
C GLN A 185 12.31 -0.02 14.57
N SER A 186 12.14 -1.34 14.66
CA SER A 186 11.36 -2.11 13.72
C SER A 186 9.97 -1.49 13.58
N LEU A 187 9.48 -1.35 12.35
CA LEU A 187 8.14 -0.85 12.11
C LEU A 187 7.14 -1.86 12.71
N PRO A 188 6.08 -1.41 13.41
CA PRO A 188 5.02 -2.30 13.84
C PRO A 188 4.45 -3.07 12.64
N GLU A 189 4.28 -4.39 12.79
CA GLU A 189 3.86 -5.26 11.69
C GLU A 189 2.60 -4.78 10.95
N PRO A 190 1.54 -4.29 11.64
CA PRO A 190 0.34 -3.79 10.95
C PRO A 190 0.63 -2.58 10.05
N HIS A 191 1.60 -1.74 10.38
CA HIS A 191 1.96 -0.58 9.55
C HIS A 191 2.69 -1.05 8.28
N GLY A 192 3.59 -2.02 8.41
CA GLY A 192 4.30 -2.61 7.28
C GLY A 192 3.36 -3.37 6.34
N ALA A 193 2.46 -4.16 6.90
CA ALA A 193 1.40 -4.84 6.16
C ALA A 193 0.47 -3.86 5.44
N GLY A 194 0.07 -2.78 6.12
CA GLY A 194 -0.72 -1.70 5.55
C GLY A 194 -0.06 -1.07 4.32
N CYS A 195 1.26 -0.90 4.33
CA CYS A 195 2.04 -0.40 3.19
C CYS A 195 1.95 -1.37 1.99
N VAL A 196 2.13 -2.68 2.20
CA VAL A 196 2.02 -3.69 1.12
C VAL A 196 0.61 -3.73 0.53
N LYS A 197 -0.41 -3.73 1.40
CA LYS A 197 -1.83 -3.64 0.99
C LYS A 197 -2.05 -2.38 0.15
N ALA A 198 -1.65 -1.21 0.65
CA ALA A 198 -1.79 0.05 -0.07
C ALA A 198 -1.02 0.08 -1.39
N MET A 199 0.14 -0.58 -1.50
CA MET A 199 0.90 -0.69 -2.75
C MET A 199 0.12 -1.46 -3.81
N ALA A 200 -0.46 -2.62 -3.46
CA ALA A 200 -1.27 -3.40 -4.40
C ALA A 200 -2.48 -2.59 -4.93
N ALA A 201 -3.13 -1.82 -4.05
CA ALA A 201 -4.17 -0.89 -4.43
C ALA A 201 -3.66 0.26 -5.32
N ALA A 202 -2.48 0.82 -5.03
CA ALA A 202 -1.89 1.87 -5.85
C ALA A 202 -1.62 1.36 -7.28
N VAL A 203 -1.07 0.15 -7.43
CA VAL A 203 -0.87 -0.47 -8.75
C VAL A 203 -2.19 -0.68 -9.46
N LEU A 204 -3.22 -1.18 -8.78
CA LEU A 204 -4.56 -1.33 -9.35
C LEU A 204 -5.12 0.00 -9.89
N LEU A 205 -5.05 1.06 -9.09
CA LEU A 205 -5.60 2.36 -9.47
C LEU A 205 -4.76 3.11 -10.53
N GLU A 206 -3.47 2.80 -10.66
CA GLU A 206 -2.58 3.41 -11.66
C GLU A 206 -2.57 2.65 -12.98
N HIS A 207 -2.65 1.32 -12.93
CA HIS A 207 -2.32 0.43 -14.04
C HIS A 207 -3.43 -0.58 -14.38
N GLY A 208 -4.50 -0.63 -13.60
CA GLY A 208 -5.62 -1.54 -13.81
C GLY A 208 -5.39 -2.94 -13.23
N SER A 209 -6.39 -3.79 -13.40
CA SER A 209 -6.47 -5.12 -12.75
C SER A 209 -5.34 -6.05 -13.16
N ASP A 210 -5.01 -6.14 -14.45
CA ASP A 210 -4.03 -7.10 -14.97
C ASP A 210 -2.62 -6.82 -14.42
N ALA A 211 -2.25 -5.54 -14.36
CA ALA A 211 -0.97 -5.13 -13.79
C ALA A 211 -0.90 -5.37 -12.28
N ALA A 212 -2.02 -5.18 -11.57
CA ALA A 212 -2.09 -5.44 -10.14
C ALA A 212 -2.02 -6.94 -9.83
N GLU A 213 -2.64 -7.78 -10.66
CA GLU A 213 -2.53 -9.24 -10.56
C GLU A 213 -1.10 -9.72 -10.78
N ASN A 214 -0.45 -9.24 -11.85
CA ASN A 214 0.96 -9.52 -12.10
C ASN A 214 1.83 -9.06 -10.93
N PHE A 215 1.64 -7.83 -10.45
CA PHE A 215 2.39 -7.31 -9.32
C PHE A 215 2.23 -8.14 -8.05
N VAL A 216 1.00 -8.54 -7.68
CA VAL A 216 0.78 -9.37 -6.48
C VAL A 216 1.42 -10.74 -6.63
N THR A 217 1.28 -11.36 -7.80
CA THR A 217 1.82 -12.70 -8.06
C THR A 217 3.35 -12.74 -8.19
N SER A 218 4.00 -11.65 -8.63
CA SER A 218 5.46 -11.57 -8.76
C SER A 218 6.15 -10.95 -7.54
N GLU A 219 5.58 -9.89 -6.96
CA GLU A 219 6.24 -9.06 -5.95
C GLU A 219 5.76 -9.30 -4.52
N VAL A 220 4.66 -10.04 -4.32
CA VAL A 220 4.08 -10.30 -3.00
C VAL A 220 4.04 -11.79 -2.70
N LEU A 221 3.20 -12.56 -3.38
CA LEU A 221 2.93 -13.96 -3.03
C LEU A 221 4.18 -14.86 -2.90
N PRO A 222 5.22 -14.75 -3.75
CA PRO A 222 6.42 -15.60 -3.64
C PRO A 222 7.21 -15.41 -2.34
N TYR A 223 6.93 -14.35 -1.60
CA TYR A 223 7.69 -13.91 -0.44
C TYR A 223 6.91 -13.99 0.88
N VAL A 224 5.68 -14.50 0.81
CA VAL A 224 4.76 -14.61 1.95
C VAL A 224 4.77 -16.02 2.57
N LEU A 225 5.32 -17.02 1.85
CA LEU A 225 5.41 -18.42 2.24
C LEU A 225 6.82 -18.82 2.69
#